data_AF-R7I3Y6-F1
#
_entry.id   AF-R7I3Y6-F1
#
_cell.length_a   1.000
_cell.length_b   1.000
_cell.length_c   1.000
_cell.angle_alpha   90.00
_cell.angle_beta   90.00
_cell.angle_gamma   90.00
#
_symmetry.space_group_name_H-M   'P 1'
#
loop_
_entity.id
_entity.type
_entity.pdbx_description
1 polymer ?
#
loop_
_entity_poly.entity_id
_entity_poly.type
_entity_poly.pdbx_seq_one_letter_code
_entity_poly.pdbx_strand_id
1 'polypeptide(L)'
;MKLKLKGKFWAMSMLPLLLATIIIAIIMDYRISGHLETLVKNNLYDVAVMERDNISLSEGNSYRLDQDGNLWNGDHYNISEDTELIDTIKKNNKIETSIFYGNTRCITTLQGSSNDTTGNKADPKVTDVVLKKGEEGFFKNISILGQKCYGIYIPYYDDNSDEPVGMVFAGMQSATIRKMVTDIMAVIVLIMLILVILSAICIWILSGQITGRIAYGVKKLGEIADGNLTNPIDTKYTKSTDETGELVRSVVNLQQKLSEIVGNISSESDVVQKSAQIMDNELMRTKDTLEQIEQAVAEIADGATSQAADAQLMNNDVIFMGERIQETNENIEKIHTVANHMEKNSLRAKNTLQELEDINTEVKQSIQVISQQTDTTNESAQRIEEAINLITTIAEETNLLSLNASIEAARAGEQGRGFAVVASQIQKLAEQSNESAQQIGESITVLLKDSENAVITMEHVKEVMNKQNQMLQDTKNVFDIVAEDINASRKEIGRIAQNSEELDKAREQVVDRVRNISDVSERYAASTEETSASTTEMNTKIQKVSENANQLKTVSDNLKENVHIFKL
;
A
#
# COMPACT_ATOMS: atom_id res chain seq x y z
N MET A 1 55.49 -32.42 9.66
CA MET A 1 54.64 -33.09 8.66
C MET A 1 53.34 -33.52 9.33
N LYS A 2 52.21 -32.83 9.09
CA LYS A 2 50.91 -33.23 9.68
C LYS A 2 50.49 -34.54 9.02
N LEU A 3 50.53 -35.65 9.78
CA LEU A 3 50.00 -36.93 9.32
C LEU A 3 48.52 -36.76 8.93
N LYS A 4 48.19 -37.13 7.68
CA LYS A 4 46.79 -37.22 7.22
C LYS A 4 46.00 -38.16 8.12
N LEU A 5 44.69 -37.99 8.21
CA LEU A 5 43.80 -38.77 9.08
C LEU A 5 44.07 -40.29 8.98
N LYS A 6 44.26 -40.79 7.74
CA LYS A 6 44.64 -42.17 7.44
C LYS A 6 45.92 -42.63 8.16
N GLY A 7 46.95 -41.79 8.19
CA GLY A 7 48.22 -42.09 8.85
C GLY A 7 48.14 -42.04 10.39
N LYS A 8 47.28 -41.18 10.94
CA LYS A 8 47.03 -41.14 12.39
C LYS A 8 46.31 -42.38 12.89
N PHE A 9 45.26 -42.84 12.18
CA PHE A 9 44.58 -44.09 12.49
C PHE A 9 45.53 -45.29 12.41
N TRP A 10 46.38 -45.34 11.37
CA TRP A 10 47.40 -46.37 11.24
C TRP A 10 48.38 -46.40 12.43
N ALA A 11 48.91 -45.23 12.81
CA ALA A 11 49.84 -45.12 13.93
C ALA A 11 49.20 -45.48 15.28
N MET A 12 47.96 -45.02 15.51
CA MET A 12 47.24 -45.23 16.78
C MET A 12 46.82 -46.69 16.98
N SER A 13 46.54 -47.43 15.92
CA SER A 13 46.10 -48.83 16.03
C SER A 13 47.25 -49.85 15.93
N MET A 14 48.29 -49.60 15.13
CA MET A 14 49.40 -50.56 14.95
C MET A 14 50.44 -50.53 16.08
N LEU A 15 50.69 -49.35 16.67
CA LEU A 15 51.72 -49.21 17.71
C LEU A 15 51.38 -49.98 19.00
N PRO A 16 50.15 -49.92 19.55
CA PRO A 16 49.76 -50.74 20.69
C PRO A 16 49.74 -52.24 20.37
N LEU A 17 49.35 -52.61 19.14
CA LEU A 17 49.28 -54.00 18.70
C LEU A 17 50.68 -54.64 18.65
N LEU A 18 51.65 -53.94 18.07
CA LEU A 18 53.05 -54.39 18.02
C LEU A 18 53.68 -54.49 19.41
N LEU A 19 53.38 -53.53 20.30
CA LEU A 19 53.85 -53.60 21.69
C LEU A 19 53.23 -54.79 22.43
N ALA A 20 51.93 -55.02 22.27
CA ALA A 20 51.24 -56.15 22.89
C ALA A 20 51.78 -57.51 22.40
N THR A 21 52.05 -57.67 21.09
CA THR A 21 52.61 -58.93 20.57
C THR A 21 54.02 -59.20 21.09
N ILE A 22 54.87 -58.18 21.17
CA ILE A 22 56.22 -58.31 21.76
C ILE A 22 56.12 -58.71 23.24
N ILE A 23 55.25 -58.06 24.01
CA ILE A 23 55.06 -58.37 25.44
C ILE A 23 54.56 -59.81 25.63
N ILE A 24 53.57 -60.24 24.85
CA ILE A 24 53.03 -61.61 24.93
C ILE A 24 54.11 -62.64 24.56
N ALA A 25 54.94 -62.39 23.55
CA ALA A 25 56.03 -63.28 23.17
C ALA A 25 57.07 -63.44 24.31
N ILE A 26 57.43 -62.34 24.98
CA ILE A 26 58.36 -62.36 26.12
C ILE A 26 57.76 -63.15 27.31
N ILE A 27 56.48 -62.94 27.61
CA ILE A 27 55.80 -63.66 28.71
C ILE A 27 55.70 -65.15 28.41
N MET A 28 55.39 -65.52 27.16
CA MET A 28 55.30 -66.92 26.72
C MET A 28 56.64 -67.63 26.82
N ASP A 29 57.74 -66.99 26.39
CA ASP A 29 59.09 -67.54 26.50
C ASP A 29 59.46 -67.88 27.95
N TYR A 30 59.18 -66.94 28.87
CA TYR A 30 59.43 -67.12 30.29
C TYR A 30 58.58 -68.25 30.90
N ARG A 31 57.28 -68.30 30.59
CA ARG A 31 56.36 -69.33 31.07
C ARG A 31 56.71 -70.73 30.55
N ILE A 32 57.00 -70.85 29.25
CA ILE A 32 57.30 -72.14 28.62
C ILE A 32 58.63 -72.68 29.13
N SER A 33 59.66 -71.84 29.20
CA SER A 33 60.97 -72.25 29.70
C SER A 33 60.90 -72.75 31.16
N GLY A 34 60.21 -72.02 32.04
CA GLY A 34 60.07 -72.43 33.45
C GLY A 34 59.25 -73.72 33.64
N HIS A 35 58.18 -73.91 32.85
CA HIS A 35 57.37 -75.12 32.94
C HIS A 35 58.12 -76.35 32.39
N LEU A 36 58.87 -76.18 31.30
CA LEU A 36 59.67 -77.24 30.71
C LEU A 36 60.82 -77.67 31.63
N GLU A 37 61.49 -76.72 32.30
CA GLU A 37 62.51 -77.04 33.31
C GLU A 37 61.95 -77.87 34.47
N THR A 38 60.74 -77.55 34.93
CA THR A 38 60.08 -78.30 36.01
C THR A 38 59.73 -79.72 35.55
N LEU A 39 59.22 -79.86 34.33
CA LEU A 39 58.91 -81.17 33.74
C LEU A 39 60.18 -82.03 33.58
N VAL A 40 61.28 -81.42 33.13
CA VAL A 40 62.59 -82.10 33.00
C VAL A 40 63.11 -82.52 34.37
N LYS A 41 63.03 -81.66 35.39
CA LYS A 41 63.47 -82.01 36.75
C LYS A 41 62.73 -83.24 37.26
N ASN A 42 61.40 -83.26 37.15
CA ASN A 42 60.59 -84.38 37.63
C ASN A 42 60.88 -85.66 36.85
N ASN A 43 61.00 -85.58 35.53
CA ASN A 43 61.31 -86.75 34.70
C ASN A 43 62.70 -87.33 35.03
N LEU A 44 63.71 -86.47 35.20
CA LEU A 44 65.04 -86.92 35.63
C LEU A 44 65.02 -87.52 37.03
N TYR A 45 64.24 -86.95 37.96
CA TYR A 45 64.05 -87.47 39.30
C TYR A 45 63.45 -88.87 39.27
N ASP A 46 62.35 -89.07 38.55
CA ASP A 46 61.67 -90.36 38.43
C ASP A 46 62.62 -91.44 37.89
N VAL A 47 63.45 -91.09 36.88
CA VAL A 47 64.46 -92.00 36.34
C VAL A 47 65.57 -92.31 37.36
N ALA A 48 66.10 -91.32 38.05
CA ALA A 48 67.17 -91.52 39.02
C ALA A 48 66.70 -92.36 40.23
N VAL A 49 65.46 -92.17 40.68
CA VAL A 49 64.85 -92.99 41.75
C VAL A 49 64.65 -94.43 41.26
N MET A 50 64.10 -94.61 40.06
CA MET A 50 63.89 -95.95 39.50
C MET A 50 65.20 -96.74 39.42
N GLU A 51 66.28 -96.09 39.00
CA GLU A 51 67.61 -96.71 38.89
C GLU A 51 68.24 -96.97 40.26
N ARG A 52 68.07 -96.05 41.21
CA ARG A 52 68.47 -96.27 42.61
C ARG A 52 67.77 -97.48 43.22
N ASP A 53 66.47 -97.61 42.98
CA ASP A 53 65.70 -98.71 43.52
C ASP A 53 66.08 -100.03 42.81
N ASN A 54 66.38 -99.99 41.51
CA ASN A 54 66.84 -101.16 40.74
C ASN A 54 68.13 -101.76 41.32
N ILE A 55 69.14 -100.93 41.63
CA ILE A 55 70.41 -101.42 42.19
C ILE A 55 70.29 -101.98 43.62
N SER A 56 69.17 -101.70 44.30
CA SER A 56 68.89 -102.16 45.68
C SER A 56 68.05 -103.45 45.77
N LEU A 57 67.67 -104.06 44.64
CA LEU A 57 66.79 -105.24 44.62
C LEU A 57 67.49 -106.59 44.91
N SER A 58 68.84 -106.65 44.93
CA SER A 58 69.58 -107.89 45.20
C SER A 58 69.86 -108.09 46.70
N GLU A 59 69.64 -109.31 47.22
CA GLU A 59 69.78 -109.64 48.66
C GLU A 59 71.13 -109.18 49.25
N GLY A 60 71.09 -108.17 50.11
CA GLY A 60 72.19 -107.80 51.01
C GLY A 60 72.58 -106.32 51.05
N ASN A 61 72.16 -105.49 50.09
CA ASN A 61 72.42 -104.02 50.02
C ASN A 61 73.81 -103.60 50.53
N SER A 62 74.82 -104.41 50.21
CA SER A 62 76.19 -104.19 50.65
C SER A 62 77.03 -103.90 49.42
N TYR A 63 77.49 -102.66 49.30
CA TYR A 63 78.12 -102.18 48.06
C TYR A 63 79.64 -102.15 48.19
N ARG A 64 80.33 -102.75 47.22
CA ARG A 64 81.79 -102.80 47.18
C ARG A 64 82.34 -102.67 45.76
N LEU A 65 83.60 -102.25 45.67
CA LEU A 65 84.39 -102.30 44.45
C LEU A 65 85.33 -103.51 44.48
N ASP A 66 85.40 -104.25 43.38
CA ASP A 66 86.45 -105.25 43.17
C ASP A 66 87.78 -104.59 42.71
N GLN A 67 88.83 -105.41 42.50
CA GLN A 67 90.14 -104.91 42.07
C GLN A 67 90.14 -104.29 40.66
N ASP A 68 89.15 -104.64 39.84
CA ASP A 68 88.99 -104.14 38.47
C ASP A 68 88.10 -102.88 38.43
N GLY A 69 87.58 -102.44 39.59
CA GLY A 69 86.76 -101.24 39.72
C GLY A 69 85.28 -101.46 39.41
N ASN A 70 84.82 -102.71 39.31
CA ASN A 70 83.41 -103.02 39.12
C ASN A 70 82.65 -102.91 40.44
N LEU A 71 81.43 -102.37 40.35
CA LEU A 71 80.54 -102.18 41.48
C LEU A 71 79.66 -103.42 41.68
N TRP A 72 79.78 -104.04 42.85
CA TRP A 72 79.00 -105.20 43.25
C TRP A 72 78.03 -104.82 44.37
N ASN A 73 76.82 -105.40 44.34
CA ASN A 73 75.92 -105.47 45.48
C ASN A 73 75.92 -106.91 46.03
N GLY A 74 76.38 -107.06 47.27
CA GLY A 74 76.62 -108.35 47.90
C GLY A 74 77.70 -109.17 47.17
N ASP A 75 77.60 -110.49 47.30
CA ASP A 75 78.58 -111.43 46.71
C ASP A 75 78.27 -111.86 45.27
N HIS A 76 77.07 -111.58 44.75
CA HIS A 76 76.55 -112.25 43.55
C HIS A 76 76.01 -111.33 42.45
N TYR A 77 75.79 -110.03 42.72
CA TYR A 77 75.24 -109.11 41.71
C TYR A 77 76.28 -108.06 41.29
N ASN A 78 76.76 -108.17 40.06
CA ASN A 78 77.65 -107.19 39.45
C ASN A 78 76.80 -106.11 38.77
N ILE A 79 76.66 -104.96 39.42
CA ILE A 79 75.89 -103.84 38.87
C ILE A 79 76.60 -103.32 37.62
N SER A 80 77.94 -103.32 37.60
CA SER A 80 78.72 -102.79 36.48
C SER A 80 78.54 -103.54 35.16
N GLU A 81 78.07 -104.79 35.17
CA GLU A 81 77.76 -105.57 33.97
C GLU A 81 76.28 -105.50 33.55
N ASP A 82 75.38 -105.05 34.43
CA ASP A 82 73.94 -104.94 34.15
C ASP A 82 73.57 -103.56 33.57
N THR A 83 73.91 -103.34 32.29
CA THR A 83 73.68 -102.06 31.60
C THR A 83 72.36 -101.97 30.84
N GLU A 84 71.52 -103.01 30.83
CA GLU A 84 70.34 -103.10 29.95
C GLU A 84 69.29 -102.02 30.26
N LEU A 85 69.06 -101.73 31.55
CA LEU A 85 68.08 -100.75 31.99
C LEU A 85 68.51 -99.32 31.62
N ILE A 86 69.74 -98.94 31.98
CA ILE A 86 70.28 -97.61 31.70
C ILE A 86 70.34 -97.33 30.19
N ASP A 87 70.68 -98.32 29.37
CA ASP A 87 70.73 -98.19 27.91
C ASP A 87 69.32 -98.03 27.30
N THR A 88 68.32 -98.72 27.86
CA THR A 88 66.92 -98.59 27.44
C THR A 88 66.37 -97.19 27.75
N ILE A 89 66.68 -96.66 28.93
CA ILE A 89 66.30 -95.30 29.34
C ILE A 89 66.91 -94.25 28.42
N LYS A 90 68.20 -94.40 28.08
CA LYS A 90 68.86 -93.52 27.12
C LYS A 90 68.20 -93.59 25.74
N LYS A 91 67.94 -94.80 25.24
CA LYS A 91 67.34 -94.99 23.91
C LYS A 91 65.93 -94.39 23.81
N ASN A 92 65.10 -94.59 24.83
CA ASN A 92 63.69 -94.20 24.79
C ASN A 92 63.47 -92.74 25.21
N ASN A 93 64.16 -92.27 26.26
CA ASN A 93 63.89 -90.98 26.89
C ASN A 93 65.00 -89.94 26.65
N LYS A 94 66.12 -90.34 26.03
CA LYS A 94 67.33 -89.51 25.85
C LYS A 94 67.88 -89.00 27.18
N ILE A 95 67.68 -89.78 28.23
CA ILE A 95 68.19 -89.54 29.57
C ILE A 95 69.43 -90.39 29.74
N GLU A 96 70.53 -89.72 30.04
CA GLU A 96 71.83 -90.31 30.32
C GLU A 96 71.86 -90.66 31.81
N THR A 97 72.11 -91.92 32.13
CA THR A 97 72.11 -92.42 33.51
C THR A 97 73.53 -92.81 33.91
N SER A 98 73.90 -92.63 35.18
CA SER A 98 75.19 -93.08 35.69
C SER A 98 75.13 -93.46 37.15
N ILE A 99 75.85 -94.49 37.56
CA ILE A 99 75.92 -94.95 38.93
C ILE A 99 77.34 -94.73 39.43
N PHE A 100 77.46 -94.16 40.63
CA PHE A 100 78.71 -93.83 41.28
C PHE A 100 78.84 -94.60 42.59
N TYR A 101 80.04 -95.05 42.91
CA TYR A 101 80.43 -95.50 44.25
C TYR A 101 81.38 -94.46 44.86
N GLY A 102 80.99 -93.94 46.03
CA GLY A 102 81.50 -92.67 46.54
C GLY A 102 81.37 -91.58 45.46
N ASN A 103 82.48 -90.96 45.10
CA ASN A 103 82.53 -89.96 44.03
C ASN A 103 82.97 -90.51 42.67
N THR A 104 83.25 -91.80 42.54
CA THR A 104 83.78 -92.40 41.32
C THR A 104 82.66 -93.02 40.50
N ARG A 105 82.58 -92.69 39.22
CA ARG A 105 81.58 -93.23 38.29
C ARG A 105 81.90 -94.67 37.95
N CYS A 106 81.02 -95.60 38.28
CA CYS A 106 81.21 -97.03 37.99
C CYS A 106 80.52 -97.43 36.70
N ILE A 107 79.36 -96.84 36.43
CA ILE A 107 78.49 -97.23 35.31
C ILE A 107 77.94 -95.96 34.68
N THR A 108 77.87 -95.92 33.35
CA THR A 108 77.33 -94.75 32.68
C THR A 108 76.90 -95.07 31.26
N THR A 109 75.80 -94.45 30.84
CA THR A 109 75.45 -94.39 29.42
C THR A 109 76.09 -93.21 28.70
N LEU A 110 76.77 -92.31 29.43
CA LEU A 110 77.46 -91.18 28.83
C LEU A 110 78.67 -91.67 28.02
N GLN A 111 78.61 -91.44 26.71
CA GLN A 111 79.74 -91.70 25.83
C GLN A 111 80.57 -90.42 25.67
N GLY A 112 81.81 -90.46 26.16
CA GLY A 112 82.81 -89.44 25.91
C GLY A 112 83.52 -89.66 24.58
N SER A 113 84.38 -88.73 24.19
CA SER A 113 85.22 -88.86 22.98
C SER A 113 86.23 -90.02 23.04
N SER A 114 86.48 -90.56 24.23
CA SER A 114 87.18 -91.81 24.52
C SER A 114 86.18 -92.81 25.08
N ASN A 115 86.17 -94.04 24.55
CA ASN A 115 85.10 -95.03 24.74
C ASN A 115 85.01 -95.66 26.15
N ASP A 116 85.79 -95.17 27.11
CA ASP A 116 85.72 -95.59 28.51
C ASP A 116 85.68 -94.34 29.39
N THR A 117 84.52 -94.07 30.00
CA THR A 117 84.30 -92.92 30.88
C THR A 117 83.98 -93.33 32.32
N THR A 118 84.03 -94.63 32.59
CA THR A 118 84.06 -95.20 33.93
C THR A 118 85.35 -94.74 34.65
N GLY A 119 85.29 -94.56 35.97
CA GLY A 119 86.38 -94.01 36.79
C GLY A 119 86.41 -92.48 36.94
N ASN A 120 85.63 -91.71 36.16
CA ASN A 120 85.57 -90.26 36.30
C ASN A 120 84.91 -89.83 37.61
N LYS A 121 85.49 -88.84 38.29
CA LYS A 121 84.92 -88.30 39.53
C LYS A 121 83.79 -87.33 39.27
N ALA A 122 82.76 -87.37 40.12
CA ALA A 122 81.70 -86.37 40.12
C ALA A 122 82.23 -84.99 40.49
N ASP A 123 81.56 -83.94 39.98
CA ASP A 123 81.89 -82.55 40.30
C ASP A 123 81.86 -82.36 41.83
N PRO A 124 82.88 -81.71 42.44
CA PRO A 124 82.94 -81.50 43.88
C PRO A 124 81.65 -80.89 44.46
N LYS A 125 80.98 -80.01 43.71
CA LYS A 125 79.70 -79.40 44.11
C LYS A 125 78.57 -80.41 44.26
N VAL A 126 78.59 -81.47 43.45
CA VAL A 126 77.64 -82.58 43.56
C VAL A 126 77.98 -83.42 44.79
N THR A 127 79.26 -83.75 44.98
CA THR A 127 79.68 -84.59 46.11
C THR A 127 79.42 -83.95 47.47
N ASP A 128 79.52 -82.62 47.57
CA ASP A 128 79.21 -81.88 48.81
C ASP A 128 77.72 -81.89 49.17
N VAL A 129 76.83 -82.00 48.18
CA VAL A 129 75.37 -82.05 48.41
C VAL A 129 74.90 -83.48 48.61
N VAL A 130 75.34 -84.38 47.75
CA VAL A 130 74.76 -85.73 47.66
C VAL A 130 75.44 -86.70 48.61
N LEU A 131 76.78 -86.69 48.67
CA LEU A 131 77.52 -87.66 49.48
C LEU A 131 77.80 -87.14 50.89
N LYS A 132 78.09 -85.84 51.07
CA LYS A 132 78.38 -85.28 52.40
C LYS A 132 77.14 -84.91 53.21
N LYS A 133 76.05 -84.49 52.55
CA LYS A 133 74.80 -84.09 53.23
C LYS A 133 73.67 -85.11 53.09
N GLY A 134 73.78 -86.08 52.17
CA GLY A 134 72.72 -87.05 51.90
C GLY A 134 71.48 -86.48 51.20
N GLU A 135 71.59 -85.31 50.57
CA GLU A 135 70.46 -84.63 49.91
C GLU A 135 70.45 -84.87 48.39
N GLU A 136 69.26 -84.94 47.78
CA GLU A 136 69.12 -84.94 46.32
C GLU A 136 69.54 -83.58 45.73
N GLY A 137 70.27 -83.60 44.62
CA GLY A 137 70.78 -82.41 43.97
C GLY A 137 70.35 -82.29 42.53
N PHE A 138 69.48 -81.32 42.20
CA PHE A 138 69.17 -80.95 40.82
C PHE A 138 70.04 -79.78 40.35
N PHE A 139 70.87 -80.03 39.35
CA PHE A 139 71.82 -79.07 38.81
C PHE A 139 71.47 -78.72 37.36
N LYS A 140 71.34 -77.42 37.11
CA LYS A 140 71.13 -76.88 35.77
C LYS A 140 72.46 -76.59 35.09
N ASN A 141 72.57 -76.91 33.81
CA ASN A 141 73.75 -76.62 32.98
C ASN A 141 75.08 -77.16 33.56
N ILE A 142 75.04 -78.29 34.27
CA ILE A 142 76.26 -78.94 34.74
C ILE A 142 77.06 -79.43 33.53
N SER A 143 78.36 -79.14 33.49
CA SER A 143 79.21 -79.56 32.38
C SER A 143 79.72 -80.96 32.64
N ILE A 144 79.21 -81.93 31.89
CA ILE A 144 79.64 -83.32 31.95
C ILE A 144 80.23 -83.65 30.58
N LEU A 145 81.53 -83.96 30.54
CA LEU A 145 82.27 -84.28 29.31
C LEU A 145 82.16 -83.19 28.21
N GLY A 146 82.19 -81.91 28.60
CA GLY A 146 82.10 -80.77 27.69
C GLY A 146 80.68 -80.42 27.23
N GLN A 147 79.68 -81.22 27.58
CA GLN A 147 78.27 -80.94 27.28
C GLN A 147 77.54 -80.41 28.51
N LYS A 148 76.69 -79.41 28.32
CA LYS A 148 75.85 -78.86 29.40
C LYS A 148 74.61 -79.73 29.53
N CYS A 149 74.40 -80.32 30.70
CA CYS A 149 73.24 -81.14 30.99
C CYS A 149 72.44 -80.53 32.14
N TYR A 150 71.14 -80.83 32.16
CA TYR A 150 70.37 -80.81 33.38
C TYR A 150 70.54 -82.18 34.00
N GLY A 151 70.92 -82.21 35.27
CA GLY A 151 71.27 -83.46 35.95
C GLY A 151 70.67 -83.49 37.33
N ILE A 152 70.11 -84.62 37.71
CA ILE A 152 69.77 -84.90 39.10
C ILE A 152 70.68 -85.99 39.63
N TYR A 153 71.06 -85.86 40.90
CA TYR A 153 71.84 -86.85 41.62
C TYR A 153 71.09 -87.23 42.89
N ILE A 154 70.94 -88.53 43.13
CA ILE A 154 70.24 -89.08 44.28
C ILE A 154 71.19 -90.03 45.01
N PRO A 155 71.36 -89.90 46.34
CA PRO A 155 72.23 -90.80 47.10
C PRO A 155 71.58 -92.18 47.27
N TYR A 156 72.41 -93.21 47.39
CA TYR A 156 72.00 -94.52 47.87
C TYR A 156 72.90 -94.97 49.03
N TYR A 157 72.36 -95.85 49.86
CA TYR A 157 72.90 -96.21 51.17
C TYR A 157 73.14 -97.72 51.24
N ASP A 158 74.08 -98.13 52.08
CA ASP A 158 74.29 -99.53 52.47
C ASP A 158 73.44 -99.81 53.70
N ASP A 159 72.91 -101.04 53.85
CA ASP A 159 72.08 -101.41 55.00
C ASP A 159 72.79 -101.19 56.36
N ASN A 160 74.13 -101.15 56.35
CA ASN A 160 74.95 -100.99 57.55
C ASN A 160 75.44 -99.55 57.80
N SER A 161 75.04 -98.57 56.98
CA SER A 161 75.54 -97.18 57.06
C SER A 161 74.47 -96.13 56.72
N ASP A 162 74.29 -95.16 57.62
CA ASP A 162 73.51 -93.94 57.36
C ASP A 162 74.28 -92.93 56.47
N GLU A 163 75.55 -93.19 56.15
CA GLU A 163 76.29 -92.37 55.17
C GLU A 163 76.07 -92.88 53.73
N PRO A 164 75.84 -91.98 52.75
CA PRO A 164 75.69 -92.36 51.36
C PRO A 164 76.94 -93.08 50.82
N VAL A 165 76.77 -94.31 50.37
CA VAL A 165 77.86 -95.10 49.78
C VAL A 165 78.08 -94.77 48.30
N GLY A 166 77.11 -94.13 47.66
CA GLY A 166 77.21 -93.70 46.27
C GLY A 166 76.02 -92.86 45.85
N MET A 167 75.94 -92.60 44.55
CA MET A 167 74.84 -91.83 43.97
C MET A 167 74.48 -92.27 42.57
N VAL A 168 73.20 -92.09 42.23
CA VAL A 168 72.66 -92.29 40.89
C VAL A 168 72.46 -90.92 40.24
N PHE A 169 72.92 -90.80 39.02
CA PHE A 169 72.76 -89.64 38.16
C PHE A 169 71.77 -89.96 37.05
N ALA A 170 70.83 -89.05 36.80
CA ALA A 170 70.08 -89.00 35.56
C ALA A 170 70.18 -87.59 34.98
N GLY A 171 70.51 -87.48 33.69
CA GLY A 171 70.67 -86.19 33.06
C GLY A 171 70.22 -86.13 31.61
N MET A 172 69.80 -84.95 31.18
CA MET A 172 69.38 -84.67 29.82
C MET A 172 70.17 -83.49 29.26
N GLN A 173 70.60 -83.58 28.01
CA GLN A 173 71.35 -82.51 27.36
C GLN A 173 70.51 -81.22 27.26
N SER A 174 71.13 -80.09 27.64
CA SER A 174 70.49 -78.77 27.57
C SER A 174 70.13 -78.36 26.14
N ALA A 175 70.82 -78.92 25.14
CA ALA A 175 70.52 -78.69 23.73
C ALA A 175 69.16 -79.29 23.33
N THR A 176 68.81 -80.47 23.85
CA THR A 176 67.50 -81.11 23.61
C THR A 176 66.35 -80.27 24.16
N ILE A 177 66.53 -79.74 25.37
CA ILE A 177 65.54 -78.88 26.05
C ILE A 177 65.39 -77.54 25.30
N ARG A 178 66.52 -76.92 24.92
CA ARG A 178 66.50 -75.66 24.15
C ARG A 178 65.79 -75.83 22.81
N LYS A 179 66.01 -76.96 22.12
CA LYS A 179 65.34 -77.27 20.86
C LYS A 179 63.82 -77.39 21.01
N MET A 180 63.36 -78.04 22.09
CA MET A 180 61.92 -78.11 22.41
C MET A 180 61.31 -76.72 22.65
N VAL A 181 62.01 -75.82 23.36
CA VAL A 181 61.55 -74.43 23.55
C VAL A 181 61.50 -73.68 22.22
N THR A 182 62.54 -73.78 21.39
CA THR A 182 62.59 -73.06 20.10
C THR A 182 61.52 -73.52 19.11
N ASP A 183 61.20 -74.81 19.06
CA ASP A 183 60.17 -75.35 18.16
C ASP A 183 58.77 -74.84 18.57
N ILE A 184 58.46 -74.82 19.87
CA ILE A 184 57.19 -74.27 20.39
C ILE A 184 57.12 -72.76 20.13
N MET A 185 58.22 -72.03 20.38
CA MET A 185 58.28 -70.57 20.17
C MET A 185 58.16 -70.20 18.69
N ALA A 186 58.72 -70.97 17.77
CA ALA A 186 58.61 -70.71 16.33
C ALA A 186 57.16 -70.75 15.84
N VAL A 187 56.36 -71.71 16.32
CA VAL A 187 54.92 -71.81 15.98
C VAL A 187 54.14 -70.63 16.55
N ILE A 188 54.41 -70.24 17.80
CA ILE A 188 53.74 -69.11 18.46
C ILE A 188 54.04 -67.79 17.73
N VAL A 189 55.30 -67.54 17.39
CA VAL A 189 55.72 -66.32 16.67
C VAL A 189 55.08 -66.28 15.28
N LEU A 190 54.97 -67.42 14.58
CA LEU A 190 54.30 -67.51 13.28
C LEU A 190 52.82 -67.11 13.36
N ILE A 191 52.08 -67.62 14.36
CA ILE A 191 50.67 -67.27 14.58
C ILE A 191 50.51 -65.78 14.89
N MET A 192 51.39 -65.20 15.72
CA MET A 192 51.37 -63.77 16.01
C MET A 192 51.64 -62.92 14.76
N LEU A 193 52.57 -63.34 13.90
CA LEU A 193 52.88 -62.63 12.65
C LEU A 193 51.65 -62.58 11.72
N ILE A 194 50.94 -63.70 11.58
CA ILE A 194 49.71 -63.77 10.76
C ILE A 194 48.64 -62.83 11.31
N LEU A 195 48.43 -62.79 12.63
CA LEU A 195 47.46 -61.89 13.26
C LEU A 195 47.80 -60.41 13.05
N VAL A 196 49.08 -60.05 13.12
CA VAL A 196 49.56 -58.68 12.84
C VAL A 196 49.31 -58.30 11.38
N ILE A 197 49.53 -59.22 10.43
CA ILE A 197 49.27 -58.95 9.01
C ILE A 197 47.77 -58.77 8.74
N LEU A 198 46.92 -59.65 9.28
CA LEU A 198 45.47 -59.57 9.09
C LEU A 198 44.87 -58.28 9.68
N SER A 199 45.32 -57.89 10.87
CA SER A 199 44.92 -56.62 11.49
C SER A 199 45.41 -55.41 10.70
N ALA A 200 46.64 -55.41 10.18
CA ALA A 200 47.16 -54.34 9.33
C ALA A 200 46.33 -54.14 8.05
N ILE A 201 45.93 -55.24 7.39
CA ILE A 201 45.07 -55.21 6.20
C ILE A 201 43.69 -54.65 6.56
N CYS A 202 43.08 -55.13 7.65
CA CYS A 202 41.78 -54.65 8.12
C CYS A 202 41.80 -53.14 8.41
N ILE A 203 42.82 -52.67 9.14
CA ILE A 203 43.02 -51.24 9.44
C ILE A 203 43.20 -50.43 8.14
N TRP A 204 43.95 -50.94 7.16
CA TRP A 204 44.17 -50.24 5.89
C TRP A 204 42.87 -50.06 5.08
N ILE A 205 42.02 -51.08 5.02
CA ILE A 205 40.72 -51.04 4.32
C ILE A 205 39.77 -50.05 5.01
N LEU A 206 39.55 -50.21 6.33
CA LEU A 206 38.64 -49.35 7.09
C LEU A 206 39.09 -47.89 7.09
N SER A 207 40.38 -47.65 7.30
CA SER A 207 40.94 -46.29 7.29
C SER A 207 40.83 -45.62 5.92
N GLY A 208 40.98 -46.39 4.84
CA GLY A 208 40.79 -45.91 3.47
C GLY A 208 39.35 -45.50 3.19
N GLN A 209 38.38 -46.32 3.60
CA GLN A 209 36.96 -46.03 3.41
C GLN A 209 36.49 -44.80 4.20
N ILE A 210 36.83 -44.73 5.49
CA ILE A 210 36.44 -43.61 6.37
C ILE A 210 37.06 -42.30 5.88
N THR A 211 38.38 -42.29 5.63
CA THR A 211 39.08 -41.06 5.22
C THR A 211 38.60 -40.56 3.86
N GLY A 212 38.31 -41.47 2.92
CA GLY A 212 37.80 -41.10 1.59
C GLY A 212 36.42 -40.44 1.65
N ARG A 213 35.51 -40.98 2.47
CA ARG A 213 34.16 -40.42 2.65
C ARG A 213 34.17 -39.06 3.34
N ILE A 214 34.97 -38.90 4.40
CA ILE A 214 35.16 -37.60 5.07
C ILE A 214 35.76 -36.58 4.11
N ALA A 215 36.79 -36.94 3.35
CA ALA A 215 37.40 -36.04 2.38
C ALA A 215 36.42 -35.60 1.29
N TYR A 216 35.52 -36.49 0.86
CA TYR A 216 34.46 -36.15 -0.07
C TYR A 216 33.43 -35.17 0.54
N GLY A 217 32.95 -35.44 1.76
CA GLY A 217 32.06 -34.53 2.48
C GLY A 217 32.69 -33.14 2.69
N VAL A 218 33.95 -33.08 3.09
CA VAL A 218 34.72 -31.81 3.23
C VAL A 218 34.86 -31.09 1.89
N LYS A 219 35.15 -31.82 0.80
CA LYS A 219 35.23 -31.21 -0.53
C LYS A 219 33.89 -30.59 -0.94
N LYS A 220 32.78 -31.32 -0.76
CA LYS A 220 31.44 -30.82 -1.09
C LYS A 220 31.01 -29.65 -0.21
N LEU A 221 31.36 -29.69 1.07
CA LEU A 221 31.17 -28.55 1.96
C LEU A 221 31.98 -27.32 1.51
N GLY A 222 33.20 -27.53 0.98
CA GLY A 222 33.99 -26.48 0.34
C GLY A 222 33.31 -25.89 -0.90
N GLU A 223 32.78 -26.75 -1.78
CA GLU A 223 32.01 -26.30 -2.96
C GLU A 223 30.78 -25.46 -2.56
N ILE A 224 30.06 -25.86 -1.50
CA ILE A 224 28.93 -25.09 -0.94
C ILE A 224 29.40 -23.76 -0.34
N ALA A 225 30.53 -23.75 0.37
CA ALA A 225 31.12 -22.54 0.95
C ALA A 225 31.59 -21.53 -0.12
N ASP A 226 32.03 -22.03 -1.28
CA ASP A 226 32.38 -21.22 -2.46
C ASP A 226 31.13 -20.77 -3.26
N GLY A 227 29.93 -21.06 -2.76
CA GLY A 227 28.66 -20.68 -3.38
C GLY A 227 28.16 -21.61 -4.49
N ASN A 228 28.78 -22.76 -4.74
CA ASN A 228 28.30 -23.67 -5.77
C ASN A 228 27.27 -24.66 -5.20
N LEU A 229 25.98 -24.40 -5.44
CA LEU A 229 24.87 -25.26 -5.01
C LEU A 229 24.37 -26.19 -6.13
N THR A 230 24.82 -26.02 -7.38
CA THR A 230 24.39 -26.83 -8.55
C THR A 230 24.92 -28.26 -8.55
N ASN A 231 26.09 -28.51 -7.95
CA ASN A 231 26.77 -29.79 -8.14
C ASN A 231 26.06 -30.92 -7.37
N PRO A 232 25.58 -31.98 -8.06
CA PRO A 232 24.92 -33.07 -7.39
C PRO A 232 25.89 -33.83 -6.48
N ILE A 233 25.41 -34.22 -5.30
CA ILE A 233 26.15 -35.05 -4.37
C ILE A 233 25.91 -36.52 -4.74
N ASP A 234 26.98 -37.23 -5.09
CA ASP A 234 26.95 -38.65 -5.44
C ASP A 234 26.35 -39.52 -4.32
N THR A 235 25.28 -40.23 -4.68
CA THR A 235 24.52 -41.15 -3.81
C THR A 235 25.35 -42.30 -3.24
N LYS A 236 26.51 -42.62 -3.84
CA LYS A 236 27.42 -43.65 -3.32
C LYS A 236 27.87 -43.35 -1.89
N TYR A 237 28.07 -42.08 -1.55
CA TYR A 237 28.58 -41.65 -0.25
C TYR A 237 27.47 -41.46 0.80
N THR A 238 26.20 -41.36 0.37
CA THR A 238 25.03 -41.21 1.27
C THR A 238 24.44 -42.54 1.72
N LYS A 239 24.76 -43.65 1.03
CA LYS A 239 24.28 -45.01 1.34
C LYS A 239 24.87 -45.63 2.61
N SER A 240 25.96 -45.07 3.14
CA SER A 240 26.56 -45.59 4.37
C SER A 240 25.64 -45.36 5.57
N THR A 241 25.45 -46.38 6.40
CA THR A 241 24.62 -46.29 7.62
C THR A 241 25.40 -45.80 8.84
N ASP A 242 26.70 -45.57 8.70
CA ASP A 242 27.59 -45.04 9.74
C ASP A 242 27.56 -43.49 9.81
N GLU A 243 28.31 -42.94 10.77
CA GLU A 243 28.46 -41.51 11.02
C GLU A 243 29.04 -40.77 9.80
N THR A 244 29.82 -41.46 8.96
CA THR A 244 30.36 -40.86 7.73
C THR A 244 29.28 -40.65 6.68
N GLY A 245 28.29 -41.56 6.60
CA GLY A 245 27.11 -41.39 5.76
C GLY A 245 26.16 -40.32 6.29
N GLU A 246 26.02 -40.21 7.62
CA GLU A 246 25.23 -39.16 8.27
C GLU A 246 25.81 -37.76 8.00
N LEU A 247 27.14 -37.62 8.03
CA LEU A 247 27.83 -36.38 7.65
C LEU A 247 27.47 -35.98 6.21
N VAL A 248 27.59 -36.91 5.25
CA VAL A 248 27.29 -36.59 3.84
C VAL A 248 25.82 -36.27 3.64
N ARG A 249 24.89 -36.99 4.30
CA ARG A 249 23.45 -36.65 4.28
C ARG A 249 23.17 -35.27 4.87
N SER A 250 23.86 -34.89 5.94
CA SER A 250 23.74 -33.55 6.53
C SER A 250 24.24 -32.46 5.58
N VAL A 251 25.33 -32.71 4.84
CA VAL A 251 25.81 -31.82 3.77
C VAL A 251 24.78 -31.69 2.64
N VAL A 252 24.12 -32.77 2.23
CA VAL A 252 23.02 -32.73 1.24
C VAL A 252 21.87 -31.87 1.73
N ASN A 253 21.41 -32.09 2.96
CA ASN A 253 20.32 -31.32 3.54
C ASN A 253 20.69 -29.82 3.63
N LEU A 254 21.93 -29.52 4.01
CA LEU A 254 22.45 -28.15 4.03
C LEU A 254 22.44 -27.51 2.63
N GLN A 255 22.93 -28.21 1.61
CA GLN A 255 22.91 -27.75 0.22
C GLN A 255 21.47 -27.44 -0.24
N GLN A 256 20.54 -28.37 0.01
CA GLN A 256 19.14 -28.22 -0.39
C GLN A 256 18.48 -27.04 0.33
N LYS A 257 18.68 -26.91 1.65
CA LYS A 257 18.13 -25.80 2.43
C LYS A 257 18.70 -24.45 2.03
N LEU A 258 20.01 -24.37 1.75
CA LEU A 258 20.62 -23.16 1.22
C LEU A 258 20.11 -22.82 -0.17
N SER A 259 19.96 -23.81 -1.06
CA SER A 259 19.41 -23.61 -2.40
C SER A 259 17.97 -23.09 -2.37
N GLU A 260 17.14 -23.66 -1.49
CA GLU A 260 15.77 -23.18 -1.24
C GLU A 260 15.75 -21.73 -0.74
N ILE A 261 16.58 -21.39 0.25
CA ILE A 261 16.67 -20.03 0.81
C ILE A 261 17.14 -19.02 -0.24
N VAL A 262 18.23 -19.33 -0.96
CA VAL A 262 18.79 -18.45 -2.01
C VAL A 262 17.78 -18.27 -3.14
N GLY A 263 17.08 -19.35 -3.55
CA GLY A 263 16.03 -19.30 -4.56
C GLY A 263 14.86 -18.41 -4.14
N ASN A 264 14.39 -18.56 -2.90
CA ASN A 264 13.32 -17.72 -2.37
C ASN A 264 13.75 -16.25 -2.27
N ILE A 265 14.95 -15.95 -1.77
CA ILE A 265 15.46 -14.56 -1.70
C ILE A 265 15.56 -13.95 -3.10
N SER A 266 16.09 -14.70 -4.09
CA SER A 266 16.18 -14.20 -5.48
C SER A 266 14.80 -13.92 -6.07
N SER A 267 13.83 -14.83 -5.87
CA SER A 267 12.47 -14.66 -6.38
C SER A 267 11.73 -13.52 -5.69
N GLU A 268 11.83 -13.40 -4.36
CA GLU A 268 11.21 -12.32 -3.60
C GLU A 268 11.84 -10.96 -3.94
N SER A 269 13.15 -10.91 -4.14
CA SER A 269 13.84 -9.69 -4.60
C SER A 269 13.29 -9.23 -5.96
N ASP A 270 13.14 -10.14 -6.92
CA ASP A 270 12.53 -9.82 -8.24
C ASP A 270 11.10 -9.27 -8.11
N VAL A 271 10.30 -9.80 -7.18
CA VAL A 271 8.95 -9.28 -6.89
C VAL A 271 9.04 -7.86 -6.33
N VAL A 272 9.89 -7.61 -5.32
CA VAL A 272 10.09 -6.28 -4.73
C VAL A 272 10.56 -5.27 -5.78
N GLN A 273 11.48 -5.67 -6.66
CA GLN A 273 11.99 -4.81 -7.75
C GLN A 273 10.86 -4.40 -8.71
N LYS A 274 10.03 -5.37 -9.13
CA LYS A 274 8.87 -5.12 -9.99
C LYS A 274 7.84 -4.23 -9.30
N SER A 275 7.54 -4.49 -8.03
CA SER A 275 6.61 -3.68 -7.24
C SER A 275 7.09 -2.24 -7.09
N ALA A 276 8.39 -2.03 -6.83
CA ALA A 276 8.99 -0.70 -6.78
C ALA A 276 8.87 0.04 -8.12
N GLN A 277 9.10 -0.64 -9.25
CA GLN A 277 8.95 -0.04 -10.59
C GLN A 277 7.49 0.30 -10.93
N ILE A 278 6.54 -0.55 -10.55
CA ILE A 278 5.11 -0.27 -10.70
C ILE A 278 4.73 0.95 -9.85
N MET A 279 5.21 1.01 -8.61
CA MET A 279 4.96 2.14 -7.71
C MET A 279 5.51 3.45 -8.27
N ASP A 280 6.72 3.45 -8.84
CA ASP A 280 7.31 4.62 -9.49
C ASP A 280 6.45 5.14 -10.66
N ASN A 281 5.96 4.24 -11.52
CA ASN A 281 5.07 4.60 -12.62
C ASN A 281 3.73 5.18 -12.14
N GLU A 282 3.12 4.61 -11.10
CA GLU A 282 1.87 5.12 -10.54
C GLU A 282 2.06 6.48 -9.84
N LEU A 283 3.22 6.71 -9.21
CA LEU A 283 3.57 8.01 -8.65
C LEU A 283 3.73 9.08 -9.74
N MET A 284 4.32 8.75 -10.90
CA MET A 284 4.37 9.67 -12.04
C MET A 284 2.96 10.07 -12.50
N ARG A 285 2.04 9.10 -12.64
CA ARG A 285 0.65 9.38 -13.02
C ARG A 285 -0.08 10.22 -11.97
N THR A 286 0.19 9.96 -10.70
CA THR A 286 -0.37 10.74 -9.59
C THR A 286 0.14 12.18 -9.61
N LYS A 287 1.42 12.37 -9.96
CA LYS A 287 2.00 13.71 -10.15
C LYS A 287 1.33 14.47 -11.28
N ASP A 288 1.14 13.83 -12.45
CA ASP A 288 0.45 14.46 -13.59
C ASP A 288 -0.99 14.87 -13.21
N THR A 289 -1.69 14.04 -12.42
CA THR A 289 -3.04 14.37 -11.94
C THR A 289 -3.03 15.50 -10.91
N LEU A 290 -2.00 15.61 -10.07
CA LEU A 290 -1.85 16.77 -9.18
C LEU A 290 -1.62 18.06 -9.96
N GLU A 291 -0.80 18.04 -11.02
CA GLU A 291 -0.58 19.22 -11.87
C GLU A 291 -1.90 19.68 -12.53
N GLN A 292 -2.76 18.74 -12.95
CA GLN A 292 -4.11 19.05 -13.44
C GLN A 292 -5.01 19.63 -12.36
N ILE A 293 -4.93 19.12 -11.12
CA ILE A 293 -5.69 19.67 -9.98
C ILE A 293 -5.21 21.09 -9.66
N GLU A 294 -3.90 21.36 -9.68
CA GLU A 294 -3.37 22.72 -9.48
C GLU A 294 -3.90 23.70 -10.52
N GLN A 295 -3.92 23.29 -11.80
CA GLN A 295 -4.50 24.12 -12.87
C GLN A 295 -5.99 24.38 -12.64
N ALA A 296 -6.77 23.33 -12.35
CA ALA A 296 -8.21 23.47 -12.10
C ALA A 296 -8.51 24.37 -10.90
N VAL A 297 -7.72 24.26 -9.83
CA VAL A 297 -7.78 25.12 -8.64
C VAL A 297 -7.47 26.57 -9.02
N ALA A 298 -6.44 26.83 -9.84
CA ALA A 298 -6.13 28.18 -10.30
C ALA A 298 -7.27 28.79 -11.13
N GLU A 299 -7.88 28.01 -12.03
CA GLU A 299 -9.04 28.43 -12.82
C GLU A 299 -10.26 28.74 -11.94
N ILE A 300 -10.51 27.94 -10.89
CA ILE A 300 -11.58 28.21 -9.92
C ILE A 300 -11.31 29.48 -9.12
N ALA A 301 -10.06 29.73 -8.70
CA ALA A 301 -9.70 30.95 -7.97
C ALA A 301 -9.92 32.21 -8.81
N ASP A 302 -9.51 32.17 -10.08
CA ASP A 302 -9.71 33.28 -11.03
C ASP A 302 -11.20 33.49 -11.32
N GLY A 303 -11.95 32.40 -11.51
CA GLY A 303 -13.40 32.42 -11.65
C GLY A 303 -14.11 33.03 -10.44
N ALA A 304 -13.71 32.65 -9.22
CA ALA A 304 -14.27 33.21 -7.98
C ALA A 304 -13.97 34.71 -7.83
N THR A 305 -12.76 35.14 -8.20
CA THR A 305 -12.36 36.55 -8.17
C THR A 305 -13.17 37.37 -9.17
N SER A 306 -13.32 36.86 -10.39
CA SER A 306 -14.15 37.48 -11.43
C SER A 306 -15.62 37.54 -11.01
N GLN A 307 -16.14 36.48 -10.40
CA GLN A 307 -17.52 36.43 -9.92
C GLN A 307 -17.79 37.42 -8.77
N ALA A 308 -16.82 37.63 -7.88
CA ALA A 308 -16.90 38.66 -6.85
C ALA A 308 -16.92 40.08 -7.46
N ALA A 309 -16.10 40.32 -8.49
CA ALA A 309 -16.11 41.60 -9.21
C ALA A 309 -17.44 41.84 -9.93
N ASP A 310 -17.98 40.82 -10.60
CA ASP A 310 -19.28 40.88 -11.26
C ASP A 310 -20.43 41.11 -10.26
N ALA A 311 -20.38 40.49 -9.08
CA ALA A 311 -21.34 40.74 -8.01
C ALA A 311 -21.31 42.21 -7.54
N GLN A 312 -20.12 42.80 -7.44
CA GLN A 312 -19.97 44.22 -7.09
C GLN A 312 -20.56 45.14 -8.18
N LEU A 313 -20.35 44.82 -9.45
CA LEU A 313 -20.93 45.57 -10.57
C LEU A 313 -22.47 45.44 -10.57
N MET A 314 -22.99 44.22 -10.41
CA MET A 314 -24.43 43.99 -10.30
C MET A 314 -25.05 44.76 -9.14
N ASN A 315 -24.37 44.85 -7.99
CA ASN A 315 -24.86 45.64 -6.86
C ASN A 315 -25.03 47.13 -7.24
N ASN A 316 -24.08 47.70 -7.96
CA ASN A 316 -24.18 49.09 -8.45
C ASN A 316 -25.36 49.25 -9.44
N ASP A 317 -25.53 48.30 -10.35
CA ASP A 317 -26.65 48.33 -11.30
C ASP A 317 -28.01 48.25 -10.59
N VAL A 318 -28.10 47.45 -9.52
CA VAL A 318 -29.32 47.32 -8.72
C VAL A 318 -29.61 48.59 -7.91
N ILE A 319 -28.59 49.27 -7.40
CA ILE A 319 -28.74 50.60 -6.78
C ILE A 319 -29.27 51.60 -7.81
N PHE A 320 -28.67 51.63 -9.00
CA PHE A 320 -29.13 52.49 -10.09
C PHE A 320 -30.58 52.18 -10.50
N MET A 321 -30.96 50.90 -10.58
CA MET A 321 -32.37 50.51 -10.79
C MET A 321 -33.30 51.10 -9.73
N GLY A 322 -32.90 51.06 -8.46
CA GLY A 322 -33.67 51.67 -7.36
C GLY A 322 -33.90 53.16 -7.54
N GLU A 323 -32.86 53.90 -7.94
CA GLU A 323 -32.97 55.34 -8.24
C GLU A 323 -33.95 55.61 -9.39
N ARG A 324 -33.90 54.81 -10.47
CA ARG A 324 -34.81 54.93 -11.63
C ARG A 324 -36.26 54.61 -11.28
N ILE A 325 -36.49 53.62 -10.42
CA ILE A 325 -37.83 53.28 -9.92
C ILE A 325 -38.39 54.43 -9.07
N GLN A 326 -37.56 55.00 -8.20
CA GLN A 326 -37.96 56.15 -7.38
C GLN A 326 -38.30 57.37 -8.25
N GLU A 327 -37.47 57.71 -9.23
CA GLU A 327 -37.77 58.78 -10.20
C GLU A 327 -39.09 58.53 -10.94
N THR A 328 -39.36 57.28 -11.30
CA THR A 328 -40.62 56.88 -11.96
C THR A 328 -41.82 57.10 -11.04
N ASN A 329 -41.72 56.75 -9.76
CA ASN A 329 -42.76 56.98 -8.76
C ASN A 329 -43.04 58.48 -8.55
N GLU A 330 -42.00 59.32 -8.48
CA GLU A 330 -42.18 60.77 -8.41
C GLU A 330 -42.89 61.33 -9.65
N ASN A 331 -42.58 60.79 -10.84
CA ASN A 331 -43.25 61.18 -12.08
C ASN A 331 -44.71 60.73 -12.12
N ILE A 332 -45.03 59.53 -11.62
CA ILE A 332 -46.41 59.06 -11.44
C ILE A 332 -47.21 60.05 -10.58
N GLU A 333 -46.68 60.49 -9.44
CA GLU A 333 -47.36 61.46 -8.56
C GLU A 333 -47.61 62.80 -9.26
N LYS A 334 -46.62 63.30 -10.01
CA LYS A 334 -46.75 64.53 -10.80
C LYS A 334 -47.86 64.39 -11.85
N ILE A 335 -47.86 63.30 -12.61
CA ILE A 335 -48.88 63.06 -13.65
C ILE A 335 -50.26 62.89 -13.01
N HIS A 336 -50.38 62.20 -11.89
CA HIS A 336 -51.64 62.06 -11.16
C HIS A 336 -52.21 63.43 -10.73
N THR A 337 -51.34 64.32 -10.25
CA THR A 337 -51.71 65.71 -9.90
C THR A 337 -52.20 66.49 -11.13
N VAL A 338 -51.49 66.38 -12.26
CA VAL A 338 -51.89 67.02 -13.52
C VAL A 338 -53.23 66.49 -14.03
N ALA A 339 -53.44 65.17 -14.00
CA ALA A 339 -54.69 64.56 -14.42
C ALA A 339 -55.89 65.05 -13.58
N ASN A 340 -55.73 65.16 -12.25
CA ASN A 340 -56.76 65.74 -11.38
C ASN A 340 -57.06 67.22 -11.71
N HIS A 341 -56.03 68.01 -12.03
CA HIS A 341 -56.21 69.40 -12.47
C HIS A 341 -56.96 69.48 -13.81
N MET A 342 -56.63 68.61 -14.76
CA MET A 342 -57.31 68.53 -16.05
C MET A 342 -58.79 68.14 -15.88
N GLU A 343 -59.09 67.18 -15.01
CA GLU A 343 -60.47 66.76 -14.70
C GLU A 343 -61.30 67.94 -14.16
N LYS A 344 -60.75 68.65 -13.17
CA LYS A 344 -61.40 69.84 -12.60
C LYS A 344 -61.64 70.93 -13.63
N ASN A 345 -60.68 71.18 -14.53
CA ASN A 345 -60.80 72.17 -15.59
C ASN A 345 -61.83 71.75 -16.64
N SER A 346 -61.86 70.47 -17.03
CA SER A 346 -62.86 69.91 -17.95
C SER A 346 -64.29 70.07 -17.38
N LEU A 347 -64.48 69.72 -16.10
CA LEU A 347 -65.77 69.89 -15.43
C LEU A 347 -66.20 71.36 -15.37
N ARG A 348 -65.28 72.27 -15.07
CA ARG A 348 -65.56 73.71 -15.07
C ARG A 348 -65.96 74.21 -16.46
N ALA A 349 -65.25 73.79 -17.51
CA ALA A 349 -65.59 74.15 -18.89
C ALA A 349 -66.98 73.62 -19.28
N LYS A 350 -67.32 72.38 -18.91
CA LYS A 350 -68.64 71.80 -19.13
C LYS A 350 -69.76 72.60 -18.45
N ASN A 351 -69.55 73.02 -17.21
CA ASN A 351 -70.52 73.87 -16.50
C ASN A 351 -70.69 75.24 -17.19
N THR A 352 -69.60 75.88 -17.61
CA THR A 352 -69.66 77.15 -18.35
C THR A 352 -70.35 77.02 -19.71
N LEU A 353 -70.16 75.90 -20.42
CA LEU A 353 -70.89 75.64 -21.66
C LEU A 353 -72.38 75.46 -21.43
N GLN A 354 -72.78 74.83 -20.32
CA GLN A 354 -74.19 74.72 -19.94
C GLN A 354 -74.80 76.09 -19.64
N GLU A 355 -74.11 76.95 -18.88
CA GLU A 355 -74.55 78.33 -18.63
C GLU A 355 -74.70 79.13 -19.94
N LEU A 356 -73.78 78.96 -20.91
CA LEU A 356 -73.87 79.60 -22.22
C LEU A 356 -75.05 79.09 -23.06
N GLU A 357 -75.40 77.81 -22.95
CA GLU A 357 -76.58 77.21 -23.60
C GLU A 357 -77.87 77.83 -23.06
N ASP A 358 -77.94 78.03 -21.73
CA ASP A 358 -79.07 78.68 -21.07
C ASP A 358 -79.21 80.15 -21.50
N ILE A 359 -78.09 80.90 -21.52
CA ILE A 359 -78.06 82.31 -22.00
C ILE A 359 -78.48 82.39 -23.47
N ASN A 360 -78.01 81.49 -24.33
CA ASN A 360 -78.37 81.50 -25.75
C ASN A 360 -79.87 81.25 -25.97
N THR A 361 -80.48 80.41 -25.12
CA THR A 361 -81.93 80.19 -25.11
C THR A 361 -82.69 81.47 -24.72
N GLU A 362 -82.22 82.20 -23.71
CA GLU A 362 -82.81 83.48 -23.29
C GLU A 362 -82.69 84.56 -24.38
N VAL A 363 -81.54 84.64 -25.04
CA VAL A 363 -81.33 85.57 -26.18
C VAL A 363 -82.27 85.24 -27.34
N LYS A 364 -82.43 83.95 -27.68
CA LYS A 364 -83.35 83.52 -28.74
C LYS A 364 -84.80 83.91 -28.43
N GLN A 365 -85.23 83.75 -27.18
CA GLN A 365 -86.56 84.17 -26.73
C GLN A 365 -86.71 85.71 -26.84
N SER A 366 -85.68 86.47 -26.43
CA SER A 366 -85.69 87.93 -26.52
C SER A 366 -85.79 88.42 -27.97
N ILE A 367 -85.05 87.82 -28.91
CA ILE A 367 -85.15 88.15 -30.34
C ILE A 367 -86.55 87.86 -30.89
N GLN A 368 -87.17 86.75 -30.47
CA GLN A 368 -88.54 86.44 -30.88
C GLN A 368 -89.54 87.51 -30.41
N VAL A 369 -89.38 88.02 -29.18
CA VAL A 369 -90.21 89.11 -28.64
C VAL A 369 -90.01 90.39 -29.45
N ILE A 370 -88.75 90.76 -29.76
CA ILE A 370 -88.44 91.97 -30.54
C ILE A 370 -89.01 91.85 -31.96
N SER A 371 -88.94 90.66 -32.58
CA SER A 371 -89.50 90.40 -33.91
C SER A 371 -91.00 90.67 -33.91
N GLN A 372 -91.74 90.08 -32.95
CA GLN A 372 -93.19 90.27 -32.83
C GLN A 372 -93.57 91.75 -32.60
N GLN A 373 -92.78 92.46 -31.80
CA GLN A 373 -92.99 93.89 -31.52
C GLN A 373 -92.74 94.74 -32.77
N THR A 374 -91.75 94.37 -33.58
CA THR A 374 -91.40 95.06 -34.82
C THR A 374 -92.47 94.83 -35.89
N ASP A 375 -92.98 93.59 -36.02
CA ASP A 375 -94.12 93.28 -36.91
C ASP A 375 -95.36 94.11 -36.54
N THR A 376 -95.66 94.20 -35.24
CA THR A 376 -96.77 95.02 -34.73
C THR A 376 -96.58 96.51 -35.04
N THR A 377 -95.33 96.99 -34.97
CA THR A 377 -94.98 98.38 -35.30
C THR A 377 -95.13 98.63 -36.81
N ASN A 378 -94.71 97.69 -37.65
CA ASN A 378 -94.86 97.74 -39.10
C ASN A 378 -96.34 97.79 -39.51
N GLU A 379 -97.17 96.91 -38.94
CA GLU A 379 -98.63 96.94 -39.17
C GLU A 379 -99.26 98.26 -38.75
N SER A 380 -98.82 98.82 -37.61
CA SER A 380 -99.32 100.11 -37.12
C SER A 380 -98.93 101.25 -38.06
N ALA A 381 -97.70 101.24 -38.56
CA ALA A 381 -97.19 102.22 -39.52
C ALA A 381 -97.94 102.18 -40.86
N GLN A 382 -98.24 100.99 -41.39
CA GLN A 382 -99.04 100.81 -42.61
C GLN A 382 -100.45 101.38 -42.44
N ARG A 383 -101.11 101.12 -41.29
CA ARG A 383 -102.43 101.72 -41.01
C ARG A 383 -102.38 103.24 -40.92
N ILE A 384 -101.29 103.81 -40.41
CA ILE A 384 -101.10 105.27 -40.39
C ILE A 384 -100.89 105.79 -41.81
N GLU A 385 -100.12 105.09 -42.65
CA GLU A 385 -99.94 105.46 -44.07
C GLU A 385 -101.29 105.50 -44.82
N GLU A 386 -102.14 104.49 -44.63
CA GLU A 386 -103.50 104.46 -45.19
C GLU A 386 -104.35 105.65 -44.71
N ALA A 387 -104.27 105.97 -43.40
CA ALA A 387 -104.98 107.12 -42.84
C ALA A 387 -104.45 108.45 -43.40
N ILE A 388 -103.14 108.59 -43.60
CA ILE A 388 -102.52 109.77 -44.21
C ILE A 388 -102.98 109.94 -45.66
N ASN A 389 -103.00 108.86 -46.46
CA ASN A 389 -103.51 108.92 -47.83
C ASN A 389 -104.98 109.37 -47.90
N LEU A 390 -105.81 108.93 -46.96
CA LEU A 390 -107.19 109.40 -46.81
C LEU A 390 -107.24 110.89 -46.45
N ILE A 391 -106.41 111.36 -45.51
CA ILE A 391 -106.33 112.77 -45.11
C ILE A 391 -105.89 113.64 -46.28
N THR A 392 -104.87 113.23 -47.04
CA THR A 392 -104.40 113.90 -48.27
C THR A 392 -105.56 114.03 -49.27
N THR A 393 -106.29 112.93 -49.52
CA THR A 393 -107.45 112.95 -50.43
C THR A 393 -108.54 113.90 -49.96
N ILE A 394 -108.88 113.89 -48.67
CA ILE A 394 -109.87 114.81 -48.07
C ILE A 394 -109.38 116.25 -48.17
N ALA A 395 -108.10 116.51 -47.93
CA ALA A 395 -107.50 117.84 -48.02
C ALA A 395 -107.55 118.36 -49.47
N GLU A 396 -107.25 117.53 -50.46
CA GLU A 396 -107.35 117.86 -51.89
C GLU A 396 -108.80 118.14 -52.32
N GLU A 397 -109.75 117.28 -51.91
CA GLU A 397 -111.19 117.52 -52.16
C GLU A 397 -111.67 118.81 -51.49
N THR A 398 -111.28 119.04 -50.24
CA THR A 398 -111.63 120.26 -49.50
C THR A 398 -111.03 121.50 -50.16
N ASN A 399 -109.80 121.41 -50.65
CA ASN A 399 -109.13 122.47 -51.41
C ASN A 399 -109.90 122.80 -52.71
N LEU A 400 -110.32 121.77 -53.46
CA LEU A 400 -111.13 121.90 -54.68
C LEU A 400 -112.54 122.48 -54.41
N LEU A 401 -113.23 121.97 -53.40
CA LEU A 401 -114.53 122.48 -52.94
C LEU A 401 -114.43 123.95 -52.54
N SER A 402 -113.38 124.28 -51.80
CA SER A 402 -113.12 125.63 -51.32
C SER A 402 -112.74 126.60 -52.44
N LEU A 403 -111.98 126.13 -53.44
CA LEU A 403 -111.65 126.89 -54.64
C LEU A 403 -112.90 127.17 -55.46
N ASN A 404 -113.76 126.17 -55.67
CA ASN A 404 -115.05 126.33 -56.35
C ASN A 404 -115.96 127.31 -55.61
N ALA A 405 -116.01 127.22 -54.27
CA ALA A 405 -116.77 128.16 -53.43
C ALA A 405 -116.19 129.58 -53.50
N SER A 406 -114.87 129.74 -53.52
CA SER A 406 -114.19 131.04 -53.67
C SER A 406 -114.49 131.68 -55.04
N ILE A 407 -114.50 130.88 -56.11
CA ILE A 407 -114.84 131.33 -57.47
C ILE A 407 -116.30 131.79 -57.53
N GLU A 408 -117.24 131.01 -57.00
CA GLU A 408 -118.67 131.37 -57.04
C GLU A 408 -118.99 132.56 -56.11
N ALA A 409 -118.30 132.68 -54.97
CA ALA A 409 -118.36 133.86 -54.12
C ALA A 409 -117.82 135.12 -54.80
N ALA A 410 -116.75 135.02 -55.59
CA ALA A 410 -116.25 136.13 -56.42
C ALA A 410 -117.26 136.51 -57.52
N ARG A 411 -118.01 135.54 -58.05
CA ARG A 411 -119.04 135.71 -59.08
C ARG A 411 -120.28 136.47 -58.57
N ALA A 412 -120.62 136.32 -57.29
CA ALA A 412 -121.72 137.02 -56.63
C ALA A 412 -121.43 138.50 -56.26
N GLY A 413 -120.21 138.99 -56.53
CA GLY A 413 -119.82 140.39 -56.31
C GLY A 413 -119.85 140.81 -54.84
N GLU A 414 -120.25 142.06 -54.54
CA GLU A 414 -120.24 142.63 -53.17
C GLU A 414 -121.05 141.81 -52.14
N GLN A 415 -122.08 141.06 -52.57
CA GLN A 415 -122.88 140.20 -51.68
C GLN A 415 -122.17 138.89 -51.30
N GLY A 416 -121.16 138.44 -52.06
CA GLY A 416 -120.39 137.21 -51.83
C GLY A 416 -119.10 137.41 -51.02
N ARG A 417 -118.75 138.66 -50.67
CA ARG A 417 -117.44 139.03 -50.12
C ARG A 417 -117.09 138.34 -48.80
N GLY A 418 -118.08 138.16 -47.90
CA GLY A 418 -117.90 137.41 -46.66
C GLY A 418 -117.69 135.91 -46.88
N PHE A 419 -118.38 135.31 -47.85
CA PHE A 419 -118.21 133.91 -48.24
C PHE A 419 -116.84 133.66 -48.89
N ALA A 420 -116.35 134.59 -49.71
CA ALA A 420 -115.03 134.48 -50.34
C ALA A 420 -113.89 134.44 -49.31
N VAL A 421 -113.99 135.20 -48.21
CA VAL A 421 -112.99 135.18 -47.12
C VAL A 421 -112.99 133.83 -46.40
N VAL A 422 -114.18 133.28 -46.10
CA VAL A 422 -114.30 131.97 -45.45
C VAL A 422 -113.77 130.86 -46.36
N ALA A 423 -114.11 130.89 -47.65
CA ALA A 423 -113.61 129.92 -48.61
C ALA A 423 -112.08 130.03 -48.77
N SER A 424 -111.50 131.23 -48.91
CA SER A 424 -110.03 131.38 -48.94
C SER A 424 -109.35 130.84 -47.67
N GLN A 425 -109.97 130.99 -46.49
CA GLN A 425 -109.44 130.45 -45.24
C GLN A 425 -109.54 128.91 -45.17
N ILE A 426 -110.65 128.32 -45.67
CA ILE A 426 -110.80 126.86 -45.80
C ILE A 426 -109.79 126.30 -46.80
N GLN A 427 -109.54 127.00 -47.91
CA GLN A 427 -108.54 126.61 -48.91
C GLN A 427 -107.15 126.54 -48.27
N LYS A 428 -106.78 127.58 -47.51
CA LYS A 428 -105.50 127.64 -46.79
C LYS A 428 -105.36 126.53 -45.73
N LEU A 429 -106.43 126.23 -44.99
CA LEU A 429 -106.46 125.12 -44.03
C LEU A 429 -106.30 123.76 -44.72
N ALA A 430 -106.90 123.59 -45.90
CA ALA A 430 -106.79 122.39 -46.72
C ALA A 430 -105.35 122.22 -47.26
N GLU A 431 -104.73 123.28 -47.80
CA GLU A 431 -103.31 123.26 -48.21
C GLU A 431 -102.38 122.93 -47.03
N GLN A 432 -102.59 123.55 -45.86
CA GLN A 432 -101.81 123.23 -44.65
C GLN A 432 -102.01 121.80 -44.14
N SER A 433 -103.24 121.26 -44.27
CA SER A 433 -103.53 119.87 -43.93
C SER A 433 -102.83 118.91 -44.88
N ASN A 434 -102.78 119.25 -46.18
CA ASN A 434 -102.07 118.48 -47.19
C ASN A 434 -100.56 118.48 -46.95
N GLU A 435 -99.98 119.64 -46.66
CA GLU A 435 -98.56 119.77 -46.32
C GLU A 435 -98.19 118.97 -45.05
N SER A 436 -99.04 119.03 -44.01
CA SER A 436 -98.85 118.25 -42.79
C SER A 436 -98.98 116.75 -43.03
N ALA A 437 -99.95 116.33 -43.84
CA ALA A 437 -100.14 114.94 -44.23
C ALA A 437 -98.93 114.41 -45.02
N GLN A 438 -98.37 115.21 -45.92
CA GLN A 438 -97.15 114.88 -46.65
C GLN A 438 -95.95 114.69 -45.71
N GLN A 439 -95.72 115.59 -44.74
CA GLN A 439 -94.63 115.48 -43.77
C GLN A 439 -94.76 114.22 -42.88
N ILE A 440 -95.98 113.89 -42.46
CA ILE A 440 -96.23 112.64 -41.70
C ILE A 440 -96.02 111.43 -42.62
N GLY A 441 -96.47 111.49 -43.87
CA GLY A 441 -96.25 110.45 -44.88
C GLY A 441 -94.76 110.14 -45.07
N GLU A 442 -93.94 111.18 -45.26
CA GLU A 442 -92.47 111.03 -45.36
C GLU A 442 -91.88 110.36 -44.10
N SER A 443 -92.35 110.75 -42.90
CA SER A 443 -91.91 110.16 -41.63
C SER A 443 -92.31 108.69 -41.50
N ILE A 444 -93.50 108.32 -41.97
CA ILE A 444 -94.00 106.94 -41.98
C ILE A 444 -93.23 106.08 -42.99
N THR A 445 -92.91 106.60 -44.17
CA THR A 445 -92.06 105.89 -45.14
C THR A 445 -90.69 105.57 -44.56
N VAL A 446 -90.06 106.51 -43.83
CA VAL A 446 -88.80 106.25 -43.12
C VAL A 446 -88.99 105.18 -42.04
N LEU A 447 -90.06 105.26 -41.25
CA LEU A 447 -90.33 104.30 -40.17
C LEU A 447 -90.60 102.88 -40.70
N LEU A 448 -91.33 102.73 -41.80
CA LEU A 448 -91.55 101.44 -42.48
C LEU A 448 -90.24 100.84 -42.97
N LYS A 449 -89.38 101.66 -43.59
CA LYS A 449 -88.05 101.24 -44.05
C LYS A 449 -87.15 100.80 -42.88
N ASP A 450 -87.15 101.55 -41.78
CA ASP A 450 -86.39 101.19 -40.58
C ASP A 450 -86.92 99.90 -39.93
N SER A 451 -88.24 99.69 -39.96
CA SER A 451 -88.87 98.45 -39.49
C SER A 451 -88.49 97.24 -40.36
N GLU A 452 -88.48 97.39 -41.68
CA GLU A 452 -88.02 96.34 -42.60
C GLU A 452 -86.55 95.98 -42.36
N ASN A 453 -85.69 96.99 -42.20
CA ASN A 453 -84.28 96.78 -41.85
C ASN A 453 -84.11 96.07 -40.49
N ALA A 454 -84.95 96.38 -39.51
CA ALA A 454 -84.93 95.71 -38.22
C ALA A 454 -85.31 94.22 -38.34
N VAL A 455 -86.32 93.87 -39.13
CA VAL A 455 -86.70 92.47 -39.41
C VAL A 455 -85.55 91.70 -40.07
N ILE A 456 -84.94 92.26 -41.14
CA ILE A 456 -83.78 91.66 -41.81
C ILE A 456 -82.63 91.42 -40.83
N THR A 457 -82.36 92.40 -39.95
CA THR A 457 -81.32 92.28 -38.93
C THR A 457 -81.63 91.17 -37.92
N MET A 458 -82.89 91.04 -37.50
CA MET A 458 -83.32 89.99 -36.58
C MET A 458 -83.24 88.59 -37.19
N GLU A 459 -83.59 88.42 -38.47
CA GLU A 459 -83.39 87.16 -39.19
C GLU A 459 -81.91 86.78 -39.23
N HIS A 460 -81.03 87.74 -39.52
CA HIS A 460 -79.59 87.49 -39.50
C HIS A 460 -79.07 87.10 -38.11
N VAL A 461 -79.51 87.79 -37.06
CA VAL A 461 -79.16 87.44 -35.67
C VAL A 461 -79.64 86.02 -35.33
N LYS A 462 -80.84 85.63 -35.76
CA LYS A 462 -81.37 84.28 -35.54
C LYS A 462 -80.53 83.20 -36.23
N GLU A 463 -80.05 83.46 -37.45
CA GLU A 463 -79.13 82.57 -38.15
C GLU A 463 -77.80 82.43 -37.39
N VAL A 464 -77.22 83.55 -36.94
CA VAL A 464 -75.98 83.58 -36.15
C VAL A 464 -76.14 82.81 -34.83
N MET A 465 -77.26 82.98 -34.12
CA MET A 465 -77.55 82.25 -32.88
C MET A 465 -77.69 80.74 -33.08
N ASN A 466 -78.34 80.30 -34.16
CA ASN A 466 -78.44 78.87 -34.49
C ASN A 466 -77.05 78.28 -34.76
N LYS A 467 -76.20 79.00 -35.50
CA LYS A 467 -74.81 78.58 -35.74
C LYS A 467 -74.00 78.53 -34.45
N GLN A 468 -74.15 79.53 -33.57
CA GLN A 468 -73.52 79.54 -32.25
C GLN A 468 -73.97 78.36 -31.39
N ASN A 469 -75.25 78.00 -31.42
CA ASN A 469 -75.77 76.85 -30.68
C ASN A 469 -75.16 75.53 -31.16
N GLN A 470 -75.03 75.35 -32.48
CA GLN A 470 -74.35 74.18 -33.03
C GLN A 470 -72.88 74.11 -32.56
N MET A 471 -72.16 75.23 -32.61
CA MET A 471 -70.77 75.28 -32.14
C MET A 471 -70.63 75.00 -30.64
N LEU A 472 -71.59 75.46 -29.81
CA LEU A 472 -71.63 75.13 -28.38
C LEU A 472 -71.83 73.63 -28.16
N GLN A 473 -72.77 73.00 -28.89
CA GLN A 473 -73.01 71.56 -28.79
C GLN A 473 -71.78 70.74 -29.23
N ASP A 474 -71.14 71.13 -30.33
CA ASP A 474 -69.91 70.48 -30.79
C ASP A 474 -68.80 70.61 -29.75
N THR A 475 -68.65 71.79 -29.14
CA THR A 475 -67.67 72.03 -28.07
C THR A 475 -67.97 71.19 -26.81
N LYS A 476 -69.25 71.05 -26.44
CA LYS A 476 -69.69 70.19 -25.33
C LYS A 476 -69.28 68.73 -25.55
N ASN A 477 -69.53 68.21 -26.75
CA ASN A 477 -69.13 66.85 -27.13
C ASN A 477 -67.60 66.66 -27.04
N VAL A 478 -66.81 67.65 -27.45
CA VAL A 478 -65.34 67.61 -27.31
C VAL A 478 -64.91 67.50 -25.84
N PHE A 479 -65.54 68.27 -24.94
CA PHE A 479 -65.21 68.19 -23.51
C PHE A 479 -65.64 66.87 -22.85
N ASP A 480 -66.71 66.23 -23.33
CA ASP A 480 -67.08 64.88 -22.89
C ASP A 480 -66.01 63.85 -23.26
N ILE A 481 -65.48 63.91 -24.50
CA ILE A 481 -64.36 63.07 -24.94
C ILE A 481 -63.10 63.35 -24.09
N VAL A 482 -62.77 64.62 -23.86
CA VAL A 482 -61.62 64.99 -23.02
C VAL A 482 -61.75 64.43 -21.60
N ALA A 483 -62.95 64.43 -21.03
CA ALA A 483 -63.18 63.83 -19.71
C ALA A 483 -62.98 62.30 -19.71
N GLU A 484 -63.40 61.62 -20.77
CA GLU A 484 -63.16 60.18 -20.96
C GLU A 484 -61.67 59.87 -21.09
N ASP A 485 -60.94 60.63 -21.91
CA ASP A 485 -59.48 60.49 -22.10
C ASP A 485 -58.68 60.73 -20.81
N ILE A 486 -59.10 61.70 -19.99
CA ILE A 486 -58.49 61.95 -18.68
C ILE A 486 -58.70 60.73 -17.75
N ASN A 487 -59.91 60.16 -17.72
CA ASN A 487 -60.20 58.97 -16.91
C ASN A 487 -59.41 57.74 -17.37
N ALA A 488 -59.31 57.53 -18.69
CA ALA A 488 -58.47 56.47 -19.26
C ALA A 488 -57.00 56.65 -18.86
N SER A 489 -56.48 57.89 -18.94
CA SER A 489 -55.12 58.23 -18.52
C SER A 489 -54.89 57.93 -17.04
N ARG A 490 -55.83 58.27 -16.15
CA ARG A 490 -55.75 57.95 -14.71
C ARG A 490 -55.64 56.44 -14.44
N LYS A 491 -56.41 55.64 -15.17
CA LYS A 491 -56.36 54.17 -15.04
C LYS A 491 -54.99 53.63 -15.45
N GLU A 492 -54.43 54.11 -16.55
CA GLU A 492 -53.10 53.68 -17.00
C GLU A 492 -51.99 54.16 -16.05
N ILE A 493 -52.07 55.37 -15.50
CA ILE A 493 -51.16 55.84 -14.46
C ILE A 493 -51.19 54.91 -13.23
N GLY A 494 -52.38 54.47 -12.80
CA GLY A 494 -52.51 53.50 -11.72
C GLY A 494 -51.85 52.15 -12.02
N ARG A 495 -51.94 51.67 -13.26
CA ARG A 495 -51.23 50.44 -13.70
C ARG A 495 -49.72 50.61 -13.70
N ILE A 496 -49.21 51.77 -14.14
CA ILE A 496 -47.78 52.07 -14.10
C ILE A 496 -47.28 52.11 -12.64
N ALA A 497 -48.07 52.69 -11.73
CA ALA A 497 -47.75 52.70 -10.30
C ALA A 497 -47.63 51.30 -9.71
N GLN A 498 -48.60 50.42 -10.01
CA GLN A 498 -48.55 49.03 -9.57
C GLN A 498 -47.32 48.30 -10.14
N ASN A 499 -47.05 48.44 -11.44
CA ASN A 499 -45.88 47.83 -12.07
C ASN A 499 -44.56 48.32 -11.46
N SER A 500 -44.49 49.61 -11.09
CA SER A 500 -43.32 50.19 -10.42
C SER A 500 -43.09 49.57 -9.04
N GLU A 501 -44.16 49.33 -8.27
CA GLU A 501 -44.08 48.64 -6.98
C GLU A 501 -43.63 47.17 -7.14
N GLU A 502 -44.13 46.46 -8.15
CA GLU A 502 -43.70 45.10 -8.46
C GLU A 502 -42.23 45.05 -8.89
N LEU A 503 -41.77 46.02 -9.69
CA LEU A 503 -40.36 46.16 -10.05
C LEU A 503 -39.48 46.42 -8.83
N ASP A 504 -39.93 47.21 -7.87
CA ASP A 504 -39.17 47.47 -6.64
C ASP A 504 -39.00 46.21 -5.79
N LYS A 505 -40.08 45.42 -5.63
CA LYS A 505 -40.01 44.11 -4.96
C LYS A 505 -39.09 43.13 -5.68
N ALA A 506 -39.15 43.10 -7.02
CA ALA A 506 -38.25 42.27 -7.82
C ALA A 506 -36.79 42.70 -7.66
N ARG A 507 -36.53 44.02 -7.65
CA ARG A 507 -35.21 44.60 -7.40
C ARG A 507 -34.65 44.16 -6.04
N GLU A 508 -35.44 44.21 -4.97
CA GLU A 508 -35.02 43.73 -3.64
C GLU A 508 -34.61 42.25 -3.65
N GLN A 509 -35.35 41.40 -4.36
CA GLN A 509 -34.97 39.99 -4.50
C GLN A 509 -33.63 39.84 -5.24
N VAL A 510 -33.36 40.67 -6.25
CA VAL A 510 -32.08 40.67 -6.96
C VAL A 510 -30.94 41.07 -6.02
N VAL A 511 -31.13 42.08 -5.16
CA VAL A 511 -30.12 42.46 -4.13
C VAL A 511 -29.69 41.24 -3.31
N ASP A 512 -30.66 40.46 -2.81
CA ASP A 512 -30.36 39.29 -1.99
C ASP A 512 -29.63 38.19 -2.78
N ARG A 513 -29.95 38.02 -4.07
CA ARG A 513 -29.21 37.07 -4.92
C ARG A 513 -27.78 37.52 -5.16
N VAL A 514 -27.55 38.81 -5.40
CA VAL A 514 -26.20 39.37 -5.60
C VAL A 514 -25.34 39.21 -4.35
N ARG A 515 -25.90 39.45 -3.15
CA ARG A 515 -25.20 39.18 -1.88
C ARG A 515 -24.80 37.72 -1.74
N ASN A 516 -25.71 36.80 -2.02
CA ASN A 516 -25.40 35.37 -1.98
C ASN A 516 -24.27 34.98 -2.95
N ILE A 517 -24.21 35.60 -4.14
CA ILE A 517 -23.12 35.36 -5.09
C ILE A 517 -21.78 35.83 -4.51
N SER A 518 -21.74 36.99 -3.87
CA SER A 518 -20.54 37.50 -3.19
C SER A 518 -20.07 36.52 -2.10
N ASP A 519 -20.98 36.07 -1.24
CA ASP A 519 -20.66 35.14 -0.13
C ASP A 519 -20.20 33.75 -0.63
N VAL A 520 -20.72 33.30 -1.78
CA VAL A 520 -20.27 32.05 -2.41
C VAL A 520 -18.88 32.23 -3.01
N SER A 521 -18.63 33.36 -3.68
CA SER A 521 -17.33 33.65 -4.31
C SER A 521 -16.21 33.70 -3.28
N GLU A 522 -16.45 34.34 -2.13
CA GLU A 522 -15.48 34.38 -1.02
C GLU A 522 -15.20 32.99 -0.43
N ARG A 523 -16.24 32.16 -0.27
CA ARG A 523 -16.06 30.77 0.17
C ARG A 523 -15.30 29.93 -0.85
N TYR A 524 -15.54 30.13 -2.14
CA TYR A 524 -14.75 29.46 -3.18
C TYR A 524 -13.30 29.89 -3.12
N ALA A 525 -12.98 31.18 -2.99
CA ALA A 525 -11.61 31.64 -2.82
C ALA A 525 -10.91 30.92 -1.64
N ALA A 526 -11.55 30.90 -0.46
CA ALA A 526 -11.02 30.21 0.72
C ALA A 526 -10.83 28.69 0.52
N SER A 527 -11.83 27.99 -0.03
CA SER A 527 -11.70 26.55 -0.33
C SER A 527 -10.62 26.25 -1.37
N THR A 528 -10.40 27.18 -2.30
CA THR A 528 -9.39 27.03 -3.35
C THR A 528 -7.98 27.22 -2.77
N GLU A 529 -7.80 28.16 -1.84
CA GLU A 529 -6.55 28.29 -1.05
C GLU A 529 -6.25 27.02 -0.24
N GLU A 530 -7.24 26.46 0.45
CA GLU A 530 -7.09 25.23 1.24
C GLU A 530 -6.74 24.03 0.34
N THR A 531 -7.39 23.92 -0.82
CA THR A 531 -7.11 22.87 -1.79
C THR A 531 -5.70 23.02 -2.37
N SER A 532 -5.28 24.24 -2.70
CA SER A 532 -3.91 24.53 -3.18
C SER A 532 -2.85 24.13 -2.16
N ALA A 533 -3.06 24.45 -0.87
CA ALA A 533 -2.19 24.04 0.22
C ALA A 533 -2.12 22.51 0.35
N SER A 534 -3.29 21.84 0.28
CA SER A 534 -3.38 20.37 0.34
C SER A 534 -2.67 19.69 -0.83
N THR A 535 -2.79 20.24 -2.05
CA THR A 535 -2.10 19.74 -3.23
C THR A 535 -0.58 19.89 -3.10
N THR A 536 -0.11 21.02 -2.58
CA THR A 536 1.32 21.25 -2.28
C THR A 536 1.86 20.23 -1.26
N GLU A 537 1.09 19.95 -0.21
CA GLU A 537 1.45 18.93 0.78
C GLU A 537 1.48 17.52 0.16
N MET A 538 0.51 17.20 -0.69
CA MET A 538 0.44 15.91 -1.37
C MET A 538 1.62 15.71 -2.34
N ASN A 539 2.02 16.76 -3.05
CA ASN A 539 3.21 16.73 -3.92
C ASN A 539 4.48 16.39 -3.10
N THR A 540 4.63 16.99 -1.92
CA THR A 540 5.73 16.67 -0.99
C THR A 540 5.68 15.21 -0.51
N LYS A 541 4.48 14.67 -0.25
CA LYS A 541 4.31 13.26 0.13
C LYS A 541 4.67 12.31 -1.01
N ILE A 542 4.27 12.61 -2.24
CA ILE A 542 4.62 11.82 -3.43
C ILE A 542 6.13 11.74 -3.63
N GLN A 543 6.85 12.85 -3.45
CA GLN A 543 8.31 12.87 -3.51
C GLN A 543 8.93 11.89 -2.50
N LYS A 544 8.45 11.88 -1.25
CA LYS A 544 8.92 10.93 -0.23
C LYS A 544 8.60 9.47 -0.59
N VAL A 545 7.42 9.20 -1.14
CA VAL A 545 7.06 7.83 -1.56
C VAL A 545 7.91 7.39 -2.76
N SER A 546 8.24 8.29 -3.69
CA SER A 546 9.16 8.01 -4.80
C SER A 546 10.58 7.72 -4.30
N GLU A 547 11.06 8.47 -3.30
CA GLU A 547 12.34 8.18 -2.66
C GLU A 547 12.35 6.79 -2.01
N ASN A 548 11.28 6.43 -1.28
CA ASN A 548 11.12 5.10 -0.69
C ASN A 548 11.04 3.98 -1.76
N ALA A 549 10.37 4.21 -2.89
CA ALA A 549 10.31 3.26 -4.01
C ALA A 549 11.71 3.01 -4.58
N ASN A 550 12.51 4.07 -4.76
CA ASN A 550 13.90 3.97 -5.19
C ASN A 550 14.77 3.22 -4.16
N GLN A 551 14.60 3.49 -2.86
CA GLN A 551 15.29 2.73 -1.81
C GLN A 551 14.94 1.24 -1.85
N LEU A 552 13.67 0.87 -2.02
CA LEU A 552 13.25 -0.53 -2.15
C LEU A 552 13.89 -1.21 -3.37
N LYS A 553 13.97 -0.50 -4.49
CA LYS A 553 14.66 -0.97 -5.69
C LYS A 553 16.14 -1.25 -5.39
N THR A 554 16.84 -0.31 -4.76
CA THR A 554 18.24 -0.50 -4.36
C THR A 554 18.43 -1.65 -3.37
N VAL A 555 17.54 -1.81 -2.38
CA VAL A 555 17.60 -2.93 -1.43
C VAL A 555 17.41 -4.27 -2.15
N SER A 556 16.47 -4.34 -3.08
CA SER A 556 16.25 -5.55 -3.89
C SER A 556 17.46 -5.86 -4.78
N ASP A 557 18.05 -4.86 -5.45
CA ASP A 557 19.26 -5.04 -6.26
C ASP A 557 20.42 -5.56 -5.40
N ASN A 558 20.61 -5.00 -4.20
CA ASN A 558 21.63 -5.45 -3.25
C ASN A 558 21.37 -6.88 -2.75
N LEU A 559 20.12 -7.26 -2.47
CA LEU A 559 19.78 -8.63 -2.08
C LEU A 559 20.11 -9.61 -3.20
N LYS A 560 19.75 -9.26 -4.44
CA LYS A 560 20.03 -10.05 -5.64
C LYS A 560 21.53 -10.22 -5.87
N GLU A 561 22.31 -9.16 -5.69
CA GLU A 561 23.77 -9.21 -5.81
C GLU A 561 24.42 -10.05 -4.71
N ASN A 562 23.97 -9.92 -3.46
CA ASN A 562 24.46 -10.72 -2.34
C ASN A 562 24.20 -12.22 -2.51
N VAL A 563 23.09 -12.61 -3.14
CA VAL A 563 22.79 -14.02 -3.42
C VAL A 563 23.39 -14.50 -4.74
N HIS A 564 23.87 -13.61 -5.61
CA HIS A 564 24.49 -13.96 -6.90
C HIS A 564 25.77 -14.80 -6.74
N ILE A 565 26.44 -14.72 -5.58
CA ILE A 565 27.58 -15.61 -5.28
C ILE A 565 27.15 -17.09 -5.24
N PHE A 566 25.90 -17.36 -4.89
CA PHE A 566 25.33 -18.69 -4.85
C PHE A 566 24.77 -19.08 -6.23
N LYS A 567 25.44 -20.03 -6.88
CA LYS A 567 24.98 -20.63 -8.14
C LYS A 567 23.94 -21.69 -7.83
N LEU A 568 22.70 -21.42 -8.23
CA LEU A 568 21.56 -22.32 -8.12
C LEU A 568 21.47 -23.29 -9.29
#